data_AF-A0AAU5CYK2-F1
#
_entry.id   AF-A0AAU5CYK2-F1
#
_cell.length_a   1.000
_cell.length_b   1.000
_cell.length_c   1.000
_cell.angle_alpha   90.00
_cell.angle_beta   90.00
_cell.angle_gamma   90.00
#
_symmetry.space_group_name_H-M   'P 1'
#
loop_
_entity.id
_entity.type
_entity.pdbx_description
1 polymer ?
#
loop_
_entity_poly.entity_id
_entity_poly.type
_entity_poly.pdbx_seq_one_letter_code
_entity_poly.pdbx_strand_id
1 'polypeptide(L)'
;MRTIYVCLGCANLYLPPEAMTYPSLGVAASPVHCSLPSCRRAVEESLQVMGVSEDVAARMARRAAGLEGPVRMGRPGRLARGRRSAAGPGATRDKLR
;
A
#
# COMPACT_ATOMS: atom_id res chain seq x y z
N MET A 1 21.64 4.85 -9.17
CA MET A 1 20.62 4.91 -8.10
C MET A 1 19.89 3.57 -8.10
N ARG A 2 19.70 2.93 -6.93
CA ARG A 2 19.02 1.62 -6.85
C ARG A 2 17.51 1.81 -6.74
N THR A 3 16.74 0.97 -7.41
CA THR A 3 15.27 1.06 -7.43
C THR A 3 14.68 0.44 -6.16
N ILE A 4 13.81 1.18 -5.48
CA ILE A 4 13.01 0.67 -4.36
C ILE A 4 11.76 -0.02 -4.91
N TYR A 5 11.48 -1.22 -4.41
CA TYR A 5 10.30 -2.01 -4.76
C TYR A 5 9.26 -1.99 -3.65
N VAL A 6 8.02 -2.30 -4.02
CA VAL A 6 6.86 -2.29 -3.13
C VAL A 6 6.21 -3.67 -3.19
N CYS A 7 6.13 -4.33 -2.04
CA CYS A 7 5.47 -5.62 -1.94
C CYS A 7 3.95 -5.41 -1.92
N LEU A 8 3.22 -5.99 -2.88
CA LEU A 8 1.76 -5.93 -2.93
C LEU A 8 1.10 -6.78 -1.85
N GLY A 9 1.76 -7.83 -1.36
CA GLY A 9 1.20 -8.72 -0.34
C GLY A 9 1.20 -8.13 1.08
N CYS A 10 2.19 -7.30 1.41
CA CYS A 10 2.33 -6.72 2.76
C CYS A 10 2.59 -5.20 2.79
N ALA A 11 2.51 -4.54 1.64
CA ALA A 11 2.78 -3.10 1.47
C ALA A 11 4.18 -2.63 1.89
N ASN A 12 5.13 -3.55 2.14
CA ASN A 12 6.46 -3.18 2.58
C ASN A 12 7.32 -2.64 1.42
N LEU A 13 8.15 -1.65 1.73
CA LEU A 13 9.16 -1.09 0.83
C LEU A 13 10.47 -1.84 1.06
N TYR A 14 11.09 -2.34 0.00
CA TYR A 14 12.36 -3.06 0.12
C TYR A 14 13.31 -2.73 -1.03
N LEU A 15 14.60 -2.89 -0.73
CA LEU A 15 15.66 -2.77 -1.70
C LEU A 15 16.08 -4.18 -2.12
N PRO A 16 15.93 -4.57 -3.40
CA PRO A 16 16.38 -5.87 -3.85
C PRO A 16 17.92 -5.98 -3.76
N PRO A 17 18.47 -7.20 -3.56
CA PRO A 17 19.90 -7.45 -3.66
C PRO A 17 20.43 -7.13 -5.06
N GLU A 18 21.72 -6.82 -5.18
CA GLU A 18 22.31 -6.41 -6.47
C GLU A 18 22.26 -7.52 -7.52
N ALA A 19 22.44 -8.78 -7.09
CA ALA A 19 22.32 -9.95 -7.95
C ALA A 19 20.86 -10.31 -8.32
N MET A 20 19.85 -9.56 -7.83
CA MET A 20 18.43 -9.88 -8.00
C MET A 20 18.05 -11.30 -7.55
N THR A 21 18.85 -11.88 -6.66
CA THR A 21 18.62 -13.19 -6.04
C THR A 21 18.95 -13.07 -4.55
N TYR A 22 18.08 -13.61 -3.70
CA TYR A 22 18.29 -13.66 -2.25
C TYR A 22 19.26 -14.81 -1.92
N PRO A 23 20.50 -14.53 -1.49
CA PRO A 23 21.54 -15.57 -1.38
C PRO A 23 21.19 -16.68 -0.38
N SER A 24 20.52 -16.32 0.72
CA SER A 24 20.12 -17.26 1.77
C SER A 24 18.91 -18.12 1.41
N LEU A 25 18.12 -17.71 0.41
CA LEU A 25 16.86 -18.35 0.04
C LEU A 25 16.90 -18.96 -1.36
N GLY A 26 17.85 -18.58 -2.21
CA GLY A 26 17.92 -18.98 -3.62
C GLY A 26 16.77 -18.46 -4.49
N VAL A 27 15.99 -17.49 -4.00
CA VAL A 27 14.81 -16.97 -4.68
C VAL A 27 15.15 -15.68 -5.43
N ALA A 28 14.65 -15.53 -6.66
CA ALA A 28 14.76 -14.28 -7.40
C ALA A 28 14.00 -13.14 -6.71
N ALA A 29 14.59 -11.95 -6.68
CA ALA A 29 13.92 -10.75 -6.23
C ALA A 29 12.86 -10.36 -7.27
N SER A 30 11.64 -10.11 -6.79
CA SER A 30 10.55 -9.61 -7.63
C SER A 30 10.37 -8.10 -7.42
N PRO A 31 9.89 -7.36 -8.43
CA PRO A 31 9.45 -5.98 -8.28
C PRO A 31 8.11 -5.78 -7.54
N VAL A 32 7.31 -6.85 -7.34
CA VAL A 32 5.96 -6.77 -6.75
C VAL A 32 5.79 -7.55 -5.45
N HIS A 33 6.74 -8.42 -5.07
CA HIS A 33 6.67 -9.15 -3.81
C HIS A 33 8.04 -9.26 -3.14
N CYS A 34 8.03 -9.22 -1.80
CA CYS A 34 9.23 -9.46 -1.00
C CYS A 34 9.60 -10.96 -0.97
N SER A 35 10.66 -11.29 -0.24
CA SER A 35 11.16 -12.67 -0.09
C SER A 35 10.25 -13.60 0.72
N LEU A 36 9.18 -13.09 1.34
CA LEU A 36 8.27 -13.91 2.13
C LEU A 36 7.43 -14.84 1.22
N PRO A 37 7.44 -16.17 1.45
CA PRO A 37 6.71 -17.11 0.61
C PRO A 37 5.20 -16.86 0.55
N SER A 38 4.61 -16.38 1.65
CA SER A 38 3.18 -16.03 1.70
C SER A 38 2.85 -14.85 0.80
N CYS A 39 3.70 -13.82 0.78
CA CYS A 39 3.54 -12.66 -0.09
C CYS A 39 3.67 -13.05 -1.56
N ARG A 40 4.65 -13.90 -1.89
CA ARG A 40 4.81 -14.42 -3.25
C ARG A 40 3.53 -15.09 -3.76
N ARG A 41 3.00 -16.07 -3.02
CA ARG A 41 1.79 -16.82 -3.43
C ARG A 41 0.57 -15.90 -3.57
N ALA A 42 0.35 -15.02 -2.60
CA ALA A 42 -0.78 -14.09 -2.63
C ALA A 42 -0.69 -13.11 -3.81
N VAL A 43 0.50 -12.62 -4.14
CA VAL A 43 0.70 -11.71 -5.27
C VAL A 43 0.57 -12.43 -6.60
N GLU A 44 1.13 -13.63 -6.76
CA GLU A 44 0.96 -14.46 -7.97
C GLU A 44 -0.52 -14.72 -8.26
N GLU A 45 -1.30 -15.13 -7.24
CA GLU A 45 -2.74 -15.31 -7.35
C GLU A 45 -3.47 -14.01 -7.72
N SER A 46 -3.12 -12.90 -7.06
CA SER A 46 -3.72 -11.59 -7.33
C SER A 46 -3.45 -11.13 -8.77
N LEU A 47 -2.24 -11.31 -9.28
CA LEU A 47 -1.88 -10.97 -10.66
C LEU A 47 -2.66 -11.82 -11.66
N GLN A 48 -2.83 -13.11 -11.36
CA GLN A 48 -3.61 -14.03 -12.20
C GLN A 48 -5.09 -13.62 -12.24
N VAL A 49 -5.68 -13.27 -11.10
CA VAL A 49 -7.09 -12.81 -11.02
C VAL A 49 -7.28 -11.47 -11.72
N MET A 50 -6.35 -10.52 -11.53
CA MET A 50 -6.43 -9.20 -12.16
C MET A 50 -6.09 -9.21 -13.65
N GLY A 51 -5.41 -10.25 -14.14
CA GLY A 51 -4.96 -10.34 -15.53
C GLY A 51 -3.94 -9.27 -15.92
N VAL A 52 -3.14 -8.79 -14.96
CA VAL A 52 -2.13 -7.73 -15.18
C VAL A 52 -0.72 -8.30 -15.13
N SER A 53 0.17 -7.77 -15.97
CA SER A 53 1.58 -8.15 -15.91
C SER A 53 2.27 -7.60 -14.67
N GLU A 54 3.33 -8.28 -14.26
CA GLU A 54 4.14 -7.91 -13.10
C GLU A 54 4.71 -6.48 -13.21
N ASP A 55 5.16 -6.07 -14.40
CA ASP A 55 5.67 -4.71 -14.66
C ASP A 55 4.60 -3.62 -14.51
N VAL A 56 3.37 -3.93 -14.94
CA VAL A 56 2.24 -3.00 -14.78
C VAL A 56 1.90 -2.86 -13.30
N ALA A 57 1.81 -3.98 -12.58
CA ALA A 57 1.53 -4.00 -11.16
C ALA A 57 2.63 -3.29 -10.35
N ALA A 58 3.90 -3.49 -10.69
CA ALA A 58 5.03 -2.82 -10.05
C ALA A 58 4.98 -1.29 -10.21
N ARG A 59 4.69 -0.81 -11.44
CA ARG A 59 4.53 0.63 -11.69
C ARG A 59 3.33 1.21 -10.92
N MET A 60 2.21 0.48 -10.88
CA MET A 60 1.04 0.89 -10.11
C MET A 60 1.37 0.97 -8.60
N ALA A 61 2.04 -0.04 -8.06
CA ALA A 61 2.46 -0.10 -6.66
C ALA A 61 3.37 1.07 -6.29
N ARG A 62 4.37 1.36 -7.13
CA ARG A 62 5.30 2.48 -6.90
C ARG A 62 4.63 3.85 -6.98
N ARG A 63 3.69 4.04 -7.92
CA ARG A 63 2.86 5.25 -7.98
C ARG A 63 1.96 5.38 -6.74
N ALA A 64 1.36 4.29 -6.29
CA ALA A 64 0.52 4.27 -5.09
C ALA A 64 1.32 4.60 -3.82
N ALA A 65 2.56 4.11 -3.74
CA ALA A 65 3.50 4.40 -2.65
C ALA A 65 4.15 5.80 -2.75
N GLY A 66 3.86 6.58 -3.80
CA GLY A 66 4.45 7.91 -4.01
C GLY A 66 5.93 7.89 -4.39
N LEU A 67 6.48 6.74 -4.78
CA LEU A 67 7.84 6.59 -5.29
C LEU A 67 7.99 7.05 -6.75
N GLU A 68 6.87 7.17 -7.45
CA GLU A 68 6.81 7.69 -8.82
C GLU A 68 5.69 8.72 -8.95
N GLY A 69 5.98 9.77 -9.72
CA GLY A 69 5.04 10.85 -10.01
C GLY A 69 5.28 12.11 -9.17
N PRO A 70 4.49 13.16 -9.40
CA PRO A 70 4.62 14.40 -8.65
C PRO A 70 4.35 14.12 -7.16
N VAL A 71 5.16 14.71 -6.29
CA VAL A 71 4.94 14.68 -4.84
C VAL A 71 3.51 15.12 -4.58
N ARG A 72 2.68 14.23 -3.99
CA ARG A 72 1.32 14.57 -3.58
C ARG A 72 1.40 15.53 -2.41
N MET A 73 1.61 16.81 -2.70
CA MET A 73 1.47 17.88 -1.72
C MET A 73 -0.01 17.91 -1.34
N GLY A 74 -0.31 17.63 -0.07
CA GLY A 74 -1.64 17.92 0.47
C GLY A 74 -1.94 19.38 0.17
N ARG A 75 -3.01 19.66 -0.59
CA ARG A 75 -3.36 21.02 -0.98
C ARG A 75 -3.49 21.85 0.31
N PRO A 76 -2.64 22.87 0.54
CA PRO A 76 -2.79 23.73 1.71
C PRO A 76 -4.14 24.45 1.55
N GLY A 77 -5.12 24.11 2.39
CA GLY A 77 -6.43 24.76 2.39
C GLY A 77 -7.66 23.85 2.42
N ARG A 78 -7.55 22.52 2.36
CA ARG A 78 -8.68 21.64 2.75
C ARG A 78 -8.42 21.02 4.11
N LEU A 79 -8.67 21.81 5.15
CA LEU A 79 -9.10 21.25 6.43
C LEU A 79 -10.28 20.30 6.12
N ALA A 80 -10.15 19.05 6.55
CA ALA A 80 -11.22 18.08 6.49
C ALA A 80 -12.46 18.70 7.16
N ARG A 81 -13.49 19.04 6.36
CA ARG A 81 -14.85 19.25 6.88
C ARG A 81 -15.38 17.87 7.29
N GLY A 82 -14.88 17.37 8.41
CA GLY A 82 -15.01 15.97 8.78
C GLY A 82 -14.69 15.74 10.25
N ARG A 83 -15.25 16.56 11.15
CA ARG A 83 -15.54 16.13 12.53
C ARG A 83 -17.04 16.24 12.76
N ARG A 84 -17.77 15.26 12.23
CA ARG A 84 -19.08 14.86 12.76
C ARG A 84 -18.91 13.49 13.41
N SER A 85 -18.43 13.50 14.64
CA SER A 85 -18.46 12.41 15.63
C SER A 85 -18.24 13.10 16.98
N ALA A 86 -18.98 12.89 18.07
CA ALA A 86 -19.96 11.86 18.40
C ALA A 86 -20.85 12.34 19.58
N ALA A 87 -21.99 11.67 19.72
CA ALA A 87 -22.89 11.53 20.87
C ALA A 87 -22.50 12.10 22.26
N GLY A 88 -23.48 12.79 22.89
CA GLY A 88 -23.94 12.67 24.29
C GLY A 88 -23.01 13.13 25.44
N PRO A 89 -23.56 13.78 26.49
CA PRO A 89 -24.36 13.03 27.47
C PRO A 89 -25.71 13.67 27.79
N GLY A 90 -26.67 12.83 28.18
CA GLY A 90 -28.04 13.22 28.48
C GLY A 90 -28.24 13.93 29.81
N ALA A 91 -29.28 14.75 29.86
CA ALA A 91 -30.09 15.21 30.99
C ALA A 91 -30.99 16.33 30.41
N THR A 92 -32.31 16.41 30.56
CA THR A 92 -33.31 15.71 31.36
C THR A 92 -34.68 16.14 30.80
N ARG A 93 -35.68 15.25 30.92
CA ARG A 93 -37.14 15.42 31.04
C ARG A 93 -37.65 16.85 31.38
N ASP A 94 -38.86 17.29 31.04
CA ASP A 94 -40.13 16.55 31.07
C ASP A 94 -41.26 17.25 30.28
N LYS A 95 -42.36 16.51 30.09
CA LYS A 95 -43.54 16.82 29.27
C LYS A 95 -44.54 17.81 29.88
N LEU A 96 -45.33 18.45 28.99
CA LEU A 96 -46.72 18.94 29.13
C LEU A 96 -47.08 19.96 30.24
N ARG A 97 -47.40 21.20 29.82
CA ARG A 97 -48.67 21.87 30.11
C ARG A 97 -48.95 22.98 29.11
#